data_AF-A0A3B1J0X0-F1
#
_entry.id   AF-A0A3B1J0X0-F1
#
_cell.length_a   1.000
_cell.length_b   1.000
_cell.length_c   1.000
_cell.angle_alpha   90.00
_cell.angle_beta   90.00
_cell.angle_gamma   90.00
#
_symmetry.space_group_name_H-M   'P 1'
#
loop_
_entity.id
_entity.type
_entity.pdbx_description
1 polymer ?
#
loop_
_entity_poly.entity_id
_entity_poly.type
_entity_poly.pdbx_seq_one_letter_code
_entity_poly.pdbx_strand_id
1 'polypeptide(L)'
;MCLSVAQKDLPRGGNLWGMKAVLRRSGCQYWALKPDHSLPALEEFSVCVNIQRSINNSAWTAFTYLHPDQSRVDLGLGGRGGKLHIWLFGMNWTVPDTLTVGQWYSVCITWSCSLKQLQLLISGRDAVVANIQPVGMACRLAAGGSLTLGVAHYFVEGKLTVESGTNLQGDITLFRVWGEIRSPELQSSHTCTDGNVLRWHERAWDTYTCPAVTDDTLVCGKGTHT
;
A
#
# COMPACT_ATOMS: atom_id res chain seq x y z
N MET A 1 -45.29 19.36 15.58
CA MET A 1 -43.94 19.96 15.59
C MET A 1 -42.95 18.86 15.30
N CYS A 2 -42.42 18.82 14.07
CA CYS A 2 -41.32 17.95 13.70
C CYS A 2 -40.01 18.68 14.04
N LEU A 3 -39.19 18.11 14.91
CA LEU A 3 -37.79 18.52 15.05
C LEU A 3 -36.95 17.54 14.22
N SER A 4 -36.60 17.93 12.99
CA SER A 4 -35.57 17.22 12.24
C SER A 4 -34.22 17.58 12.84
N VAL A 5 -33.53 16.59 13.40
CA VAL A 5 -32.12 16.72 13.77
C VAL A 5 -31.31 16.93 12.49
N ALA A 6 -30.66 18.08 12.37
CA ALA A 6 -29.73 18.35 11.28
C ALA A 6 -28.58 17.35 11.35
N GLN A 7 -28.54 16.45 10.37
CA GLN A 7 -27.43 15.56 10.13
C GLN A 7 -26.24 16.43 9.73
N LYS A 8 -25.30 16.63 10.65
CA LYS A 8 -24.02 17.29 10.35
C LYS A 8 -23.37 16.51 9.21
N ASP A 9 -23.31 17.11 8.03
CA ASP A 9 -22.53 16.61 6.91
C ASP A 9 -21.10 16.37 7.40
N LEU A 10 -20.70 15.09 7.45
CA LEU A 10 -19.31 14.69 7.60
C LEU A 10 -18.53 15.33 6.43
N PRO A 11 -17.36 15.98 6.63
CA PRO A 11 -16.65 16.62 5.54
C PRO A 11 -16.45 15.61 4.40
N ARG A 12 -16.90 15.98 3.19
CA ARG A 12 -16.68 15.16 2.00
C ARG A 12 -15.19 15.19 1.70
N GLY A 13 -14.42 14.27 2.29
CA GLY A 13 -12.99 14.14 2.00
C GLY A 13 -12.75 14.04 0.49
N GLY A 14 -11.62 14.58 0.04
CA GLY A 14 -11.24 14.62 -1.37
C GLY A 14 -10.50 13.35 -1.84
N ASN A 15 -10.36 13.22 -3.15
CA ASN A 15 -9.31 12.36 -3.69
C ASN A 15 -7.94 12.93 -3.29
N LEU A 16 -6.96 12.06 -3.08
CA LEU A 16 -5.60 12.45 -2.67
C LEU A 16 -4.66 12.52 -3.88
N TRP A 17 -5.19 12.64 -5.10
CA TRP A 17 -4.34 12.75 -6.29
C TRP A 17 -3.55 14.06 -6.23
N GLY A 18 -2.27 14.01 -6.65
CA GLY A 18 -1.35 15.13 -6.42
C GLY A 18 -0.93 15.34 -4.98
N MET A 19 -1.31 14.44 -4.07
CA MET A 19 -0.90 14.50 -2.66
C MET A 19 -0.10 13.25 -2.28
N LYS A 20 0.78 13.41 -1.30
CA LYS A 20 1.62 12.35 -0.76
C LYS A 20 1.61 12.31 0.76
N ALA A 21 1.83 11.12 1.30
CA ALA A 21 2.23 10.92 2.68
C ALA A 21 3.73 11.20 2.79
N VAL A 22 4.13 12.14 3.64
CA VAL A 22 5.53 12.48 3.90
C VAL A 22 5.96 11.82 5.20
N LEU A 23 6.77 10.76 5.10
CA LEU A 23 7.08 9.85 6.20
C LEU A 23 8.51 10.08 6.71
N ARG A 24 8.61 10.51 7.97
CA ARG A 24 9.85 10.92 8.63
C ARG A 24 9.90 10.43 10.07
N ARG A 25 11.10 10.22 10.60
CA ARG A 25 11.32 9.81 11.99
C ARG A 25 10.83 10.87 12.97
N SER A 26 11.12 12.14 12.69
CA SER A 26 10.57 13.30 13.38
C SER A 26 9.32 13.76 12.62
N GLY A 27 8.15 13.67 13.26
CA GLY A 27 6.86 14.01 12.65
C GLY A 27 6.04 12.77 12.31
N CYS A 28 5.45 12.76 11.11
CA CYS A 28 4.61 11.65 10.67
C CYS A 28 5.43 10.41 10.34
N GLN A 29 5.21 9.32 11.07
CA GLN A 29 5.96 8.08 10.89
C GLN A 29 5.27 7.09 9.96
N TYR A 30 3.93 7.11 9.88
CA TYR A 30 3.13 6.19 9.09
C TYR A 30 1.73 6.73 8.83
N TRP A 31 1.05 6.14 7.85
CA TRP A 31 -0.41 6.21 7.69
C TRP A 31 -1.02 4.85 7.98
N ALA A 32 -2.25 4.84 8.49
CA ALA A 32 -3.03 3.62 8.67
C ALA A 32 -4.36 3.73 7.93
N LEU A 33 -4.86 2.60 7.43
CA LEU A 33 -6.24 2.50 6.97
C LEU A 33 -7.18 2.71 8.16
N LYS A 34 -8.21 3.53 7.99
CA LYS A 34 -9.19 3.80 9.03
C LYS A 34 -9.96 2.52 9.41
N PRO A 35 -10.39 2.35 10.67
CA PRO A 35 -11.11 1.15 11.11
C PRO A 35 -12.45 0.89 10.41
N ASP A 36 -13.07 1.91 9.84
CA ASP A 36 -14.33 1.82 9.08
C ASP A 36 -14.12 1.41 7.61
N HIS A 37 -12.86 1.23 7.19
CA HIS A 37 -12.47 0.72 5.89
C HIS A 37 -11.75 -0.62 6.07
N SER A 38 -12.12 -1.60 5.25
CA SER A 38 -11.51 -2.93 5.29
C SER A 38 -11.35 -3.47 3.88
N LEU A 39 -10.25 -4.20 3.64
CA LEU A 39 -10.15 -5.00 2.41
C LEU A 39 -11.06 -6.23 2.51
N PRO A 40 -11.77 -6.61 1.43
CA PRO A 40 -12.48 -7.87 1.37
C PRO A 40 -11.50 -9.04 1.23
N ALA A 41 -12.01 -10.27 1.30
CA ALA A 41 -11.20 -11.43 0.95
C ALA A 41 -10.94 -11.44 -0.57
N LEU A 42 -9.69 -11.65 -0.98
CA LEU A 42 -9.27 -11.57 -2.39
C LEU A 42 -8.44 -12.77 -2.78
N GLU A 43 -8.91 -13.54 -3.76
CA GLU A 43 -8.14 -14.64 -4.40
C GLU A 43 -7.30 -14.14 -5.58
N GLU A 44 -7.69 -13.01 -6.16
CA GLU A 44 -6.93 -12.28 -7.17
C GLU A 44 -6.89 -10.80 -6.79
N PHE A 45 -5.72 -10.17 -6.95
CA PHE A 45 -5.59 -8.75 -6.69
C PHE A 45 -4.39 -8.12 -7.39
N SER A 46 -4.45 -6.79 -7.53
CA SER A 46 -3.31 -5.94 -7.83
C SER A 46 -3.18 -4.85 -6.78
N VAL A 47 -1.99 -4.63 -6.24
CA VAL A 47 -1.68 -3.51 -5.34
C VAL A 47 -0.58 -2.68 -5.97
N CYS A 48 -0.85 -1.41 -6.23
CA CYS A 48 0.12 -0.46 -6.77
C CYS A 48 0.37 0.68 -5.80
N VAL A 49 1.61 1.13 -5.72
CA VAL A 49 2.05 2.24 -4.88
C VAL A 49 3.22 2.97 -5.51
N ASN A 50 3.24 4.30 -5.40
CA ASN A 50 4.41 5.08 -5.76
C ASN A 50 5.23 5.37 -4.50
N ILE A 51 6.53 5.10 -4.56
CA ILE A 51 7.46 5.21 -3.43
C ILE A 51 8.67 6.02 -3.84
N GLN A 52 9.07 6.98 -3.00
CA GLN A 52 10.38 7.61 -3.05
C GLN A 52 11.07 7.44 -1.70
N ARG A 53 12.27 6.86 -1.70
CA ARG A 53 13.10 6.77 -0.48
C ARG A 53 13.94 8.02 -0.34
N SER A 54 14.05 8.58 0.86
CA SER A 54 14.88 9.77 1.12
C SER A 54 16.23 9.47 1.75
N ILE A 55 16.43 8.27 2.32
CA ILE A 55 17.71 7.88 2.93
C ILE A 55 18.15 6.49 2.48
N ASN A 56 19.46 6.25 2.51
CA ASN A 56 20.06 4.95 2.22
C ASN A 56 20.20 4.11 3.49
N ASN A 57 19.08 3.62 4.03
CA ASN A 57 19.07 2.67 5.14
C ASN A 57 19.04 1.21 4.64
N SER A 58 19.58 0.31 5.44
CA SER A 58 19.69 -1.11 5.09
C SER A 58 18.37 -1.87 5.20
N ALA A 59 17.35 -1.34 5.87
CA ALA A 59 16.03 -1.96 6.00
C ALA A 59 14.92 -0.90 6.00
N TRP A 60 13.81 -1.16 5.30
CA TRP A 60 12.64 -0.28 5.23
C TRP A 60 11.37 -1.04 4.84
N THR A 61 10.20 -0.50 5.19
CA THR A 61 8.88 -1.07 4.90
C THR A 61 8.00 -0.01 4.23
N ALA A 62 7.53 -0.27 3.00
CA ALA A 62 6.58 0.61 2.33
C ALA A 62 5.16 0.40 2.83
N PHE A 63 4.72 -0.85 2.97
CA PHE A 63 3.41 -1.16 3.53
C PHE A 63 3.32 -2.59 4.06
N THR A 64 2.38 -2.80 4.97
CA THR A 64 1.99 -4.15 5.44
C THR A 64 0.49 -4.22 5.66
N TYR A 65 -0.09 -5.35 5.29
CA TYR A 65 -1.44 -5.79 5.60
C TYR A 65 -1.38 -7.05 6.46
N LEU A 66 -2.08 -7.04 7.59
CA LEU A 66 -2.08 -8.13 8.56
C LEU A 66 -3.47 -8.28 9.19
N HIS A 67 -3.98 -9.51 9.23
CA HIS A 67 -5.19 -9.84 10.00
C HIS A 67 -4.87 -9.95 11.49
N PRO A 68 -5.71 -9.45 12.41
CA PRO A 68 -5.47 -9.53 13.85
C PRO A 68 -5.32 -10.97 14.38
N ASP A 69 -5.99 -11.93 13.76
CA ASP A 69 -5.90 -13.36 14.14
C ASP A 69 -4.70 -14.10 13.49
N GLN A 70 -3.85 -13.39 12.76
CA GLN A 70 -2.65 -13.95 12.13
C GLN A 70 -1.39 -13.44 12.82
N SER A 71 -0.37 -14.30 12.87
CA SER A 71 0.95 -13.95 13.41
C SER A 71 1.95 -13.51 12.35
N ARG A 72 1.58 -13.56 11.06
CA ARG A 72 2.46 -13.25 9.94
C ARG A 72 1.76 -12.36 8.94
N VAL A 73 2.51 -11.42 8.36
CA VAL A 73 2.04 -10.47 7.34
C VAL A 73 1.43 -11.22 6.15
N ASP A 74 0.22 -10.82 5.79
CA ASP A 74 -0.55 -11.39 4.69
C ASP A 74 -0.13 -10.80 3.34
N LEU A 75 0.13 -9.49 3.30
CA LEU A 75 0.68 -8.82 2.13
C LEU A 75 1.58 -7.66 2.56
N GLY A 76 2.75 -7.49 1.95
CA GLY A 76 3.58 -6.33 2.23
C GLY A 76 4.72 -6.14 1.24
N LEU A 77 5.32 -4.96 1.30
CA LEU A 77 6.49 -4.59 0.50
C LEU A 77 7.50 -3.83 1.36
N GLY A 78 8.77 -4.17 1.21
CA GLY A 78 9.88 -3.50 1.86
C GLY A 78 11.20 -3.83 1.19
N GLY A 79 12.29 -3.43 1.84
CA GLY A 79 13.64 -3.78 1.40
C GLY A 79 14.57 -4.03 2.56
N ARG A 80 15.54 -4.92 2.36
CA ARG A 80 16.58 -5.24 3.32
C ARG A 80 17.87 -5.65 2.61
N GLY A 81 19.00 -5.12 3.03
CA GLY A 81 20.32 -5.51 2.51
C GLY A 81 20.46 -5.32 0.99
N GLY A 82 19.85 -4.25 0.44
CA GLY A 82 19.88 -3.97 -1.00
C GLY A 82 18.99 -4.86 -1.85
N LYS A 83 18.05 -5.60 -1.23
CA LYS A 83 17.06 -6.44 -1.91
C LYS A 83 15.65 -6.00 -1.57
N LEU A 84 14.71 -6.23 -2.47
CA LEU A 84 13.29 -6.05 -2.23
C LEU A 84 12.71 -7.32 -1.59
N HIS A 85 11.78 -7.10 -0.67
CA HIS A 85 11.05 -8.14 0.04
C HIS A 85 9.56 -7.95 -0.18
N ILE A 86 8.90 -9.01 -0.65
CA ILE A 86 7.45 -9.10 -0.75
C ILE A 86 6.99 -10.13 0.26
N TRP A 87 6.15 -9.70 1.20
CA TRP A 87 5.44 -10.63 2.06
C TRP A 87 4.14 -11.02 1.39
N LEU A 88 3.86 -12.32 1.32
CA LEU A 88 2.62 -12.86 0.80
C LEU A 88 2.26 -14.11 1.63
N PHE A 89 1.11 -14.07 2.30
CA PHE A 89 0.55 -15.15 3.13
C PHE A 89 1.57 -15.77 4.09
N GLY A 90 2.31 -14.91 4.80
CA GLY A 90 3.33 -15.30 5.76
C GLY A 90 4.64 -15.86 5.18
N MET A 91 4.79 -15.87 3.85
CA MET A 91 6.07 -16.13 3.16
C MET A 91 6.75 -14.82 2.77
N ASN A 92 8.07 -14.87 2.65
CA ASN A 92 8.90 -13.73 2.24
C ASN A 92 9.63 -14.06 0.94
N TRP A 93 9.31 -13.31 -0.12
CA TRP A 93 9.92 -13.40 -1.44
C TRP A 93 10.97 -12.32 -1.59
N THR A 94 12.20 -12.74 -1.88
CA THR A 94 13.34 -11.82 -2.04
C THR A 94 13.65 -11.63 -3.51
N VAL A 95 13.65 -10.38 -3.97
CA VAL A 95 14.01 -10.00 -5.34
C VAL A 95 15.35 -9.26 -5.30
N PRO A 96 16.36 -9.65 -6.12
CA PRO A 96 17.68 -9.02 -6.14
C PRO A 96 17.65 -7.66 -6.85
N ASP A 97 16.89 -6.74 -6.27
CA ASP A 97 16.64 -5.41 -6.80
C ASP A 97 16.43 -4.42 -5.63
N THR A 98 16.57 -3.12 -5.88
CA THR A 98 16.46 -2.06 -4.87
C THR A 98 15.81 -0.81 -5.44
N LEU A 99 15.25 0.04 -4.59
CA LEU A 99 14.78 1.37 -4.99
C LEU A 99 15.86 2.40 -4.68
N THR A 100 16.34 3.11 -5.70
CA THR A 100 17.34 4.17 -5.56
C THR A 100 16.77 5.33 -4.77
N VAL A 101 17.56 5.85 -3.83
CA VAL A 101 17.20 7.00 -3.00
C VAL A 101 17.05 8.25 -3.88
N GLY A 102 16.03 9.06 -3.59
CA GLY A 102 15.70 10.29 -4.31
C GLY A 102 14.91 10.08 -5.60
N GLN A 103 14.69 8.83 -6.04
CA GLN A 103 13.94 8.51 -7.25
C GLN A 103 12.55 7.99 -6.90
N TRP A 104 11.56 8.35 -7.73
CA TRP A 104 10.21 7.80 -7.65
C TRP A 104 10.13 6.48 -8.42
N TYR A 105 9.47 5.50 -7.82
CA TYR A 105 9.13 4.24 -8.47
C TYR A 105 7.65 3.95 -8.29
N SER A 106 6.96 3.58 -9.39
CA SER A 106 5.69 2.87 -9.30
C SER A 106 5.99 1.40 -9.12
N VAL A 107 5.49 0.80 -8.05
CA VAL A 107 5.66 -0.62 -7.73
C VAL A 107 4.28 -1.25 -7.65
N CYS A 108 4.05 -2.29 -8.45
CA CYS A 108 2.83 -3.08 -8.40
C CYS A 108 3.13 -4.54 -8.07
N ILE A 109 2.33 -5.12 -7.18
CA ILE A 109 2.33 -6.53 -6.83
C ILE A 109 1.01 -7.11 -7.29
N THR A 110 1.04 -8.21 -8.04
CA THR A 110 -0.16 -8.96 -8.39
C THR A 110 -0.09 -10.39 -7.87
N TRP A 111 -1.24 -10.92 -7.51
CA TRP A 111 -1.39 -12.31 -7.09
C TRP A 111 -2.63 -12.91 -7.71
N SER A 112 -2.50 -14.09 -8.32
CA SER A 112 -3.62 -14.92 -8.75
C SER A 112 -3.55 -16.28 -8.08
N CYS A 113 -4.58 -16.62 -7.31
CA CYS A 113 -4.72 -17.94 -6.72
C CYS A 113 -4.91 -19.04 -7.78
N SER A 114 -5.67 -18.72 -8.85
CA SER A 114 -6.00 -19.67 -9.92
C SER A 114 -4.75 -20.07 -10.71
N LEU A 115 -3.92 -19.07 -11.05
CA LEU A 115 -2.63 -19.27 -11.74
C LEU A 115 -1.49 -19.62 -10.78
N LYS A 116 -1.72 -19.46 -9.47
CA LYS A 116 -0.73 -19.56 -8.39
C LYS A 116 0.50 -18.71 -8.69
N GLN A 117 0.28 -17.49 -9.13
CA GLN A 117 1.32 -16.64 -9.69
C GLN A 117 1.41 -15.32 -8.94
N LEU A 118 2.62 -15.00 -8.51
CA LEU A 118 3.02 -13.69 -7.99
C LEU A 118 3.78 -12.93 -9.09
N GLN A 119 3.42 -11.68 -9.32
CA GLN A 119 4.16 -10.78 -10.20
C GLN A 119 4.55 -9.50 -9.46
N LEU A 120 5.76 -9.03 -9.73
CA LEU A 120 6.26 -7.72 -9.34
C LEU A 120 6.56 -6.90 -10.60
N LEU A 121 5.98 -5.71 -10.66
CA LEU A 121 6.21 -4.72 -11.72
C LEU A 121 6.81 -3.47 -11.08
N ILE A 122 7.89 -2.96 -11.65
CA ILE A 122 8.53 -1.72 -11.22
C ILE A 122 8.72 -0.84 -12.44
N SER A 123 8.34 0.44 -12.35
CA SER A 123 8.50 1.40 -13.45
C SER A 123 9.94 1.44 -13.95
N GLY A 124 10.12 1.21 -15.25
CA GLY A 124 11.43 1.19 -15.91
C GLY A 124 12.22 -0.11 -15.76
N ARG A 125 11.59 -1.22 -15.34
CA ARG A 125 12.22 -2.54 -15.18
C ARG A 125 11.38 -3.64 -15.81
N ASP A 126 12.03 -4.76 -16.09
CA ASP A 126 11.35 -5.97 -16.53
C ASP A 126 10.51 -6.57 -15.39
N ALA A 127 9.39 -7.20 -15.78
CA ALA A 127 8.51 -7.87 -14.83
C ALA A 127 9.20 -9.09 -14.20
N VAL A 128 9.04 -9.26 -12.89
CA VAL A 128 9.47 -10.47 -12.18
C VAL A 128 8.24 -11.32 -11.91
N VAL A 129 8.22 -12.55 -12.41
CA VAL A 129 7.10 -13.49 -12.27
C VAL A 129 7.58 -14.73 -11.52
N ALA A 130 6.83 -15.16 -10.51
CA ALA A 130 7.08 -16.37 -9.75
C ALA A 130 5.82 -17.25 -9.71
N ASN A 131 5.95 -18.50 -10.15
CA ASN A 131 4.91 -19.52 -9.97
C ASN A 131 5.11 -20.17 -8.60
N ILE A 132 4.11 -20.02 -7.73
CA ILE A 132 4.13 -20.47 -6.34
C ILE A 132 3.41 -21.82 -6.25
N GLN A 133 4.00 -22.79 -5.55
CA GLN A 133 3.26 -23.98 -5.14
C GLN A 133 2.73 -23.75 -3.72
N PRO A 134 1.42 -23.51 -3.52
CA PRO A 134 0.88 -23.05 -2.24
C PRO A 134 0.74 -24.17 -1.20
N VAL A 135 1.64 -25.15 -1.16
CA VAL A 135 1.54 -26.27 -0.21
C VAL A 135 1.60 -25.71 1.22
N GLY A 136 0.47 -25.78 1.94
CA GLY A 136 0.33 -25.23 3.29
C GLY A 136 0.23 -23.70 3.36
N MET A 137 0.10 -23.01 2.22
CA MET A 137 -0.03 -21.56 2.14
C MET A 137 -1.50 -21.19 1.92
N ALA A 138 -1.96 -20.09 2.52
CA ALA A 138 -3.22 -19.49 2.11
C ALA A 138 -3.12 -19.07 0.63
N CYS A 139 -4.26 -19.06 -0.05
CA CYS A 139 -4.33 -18.65 -1.46
C CYS A 139 -5.08 -17.32 -1.63
N ARG A 140 -5.65 -16.81 -0.54
CA ARG A 140 -6.49 -15.62 -0.52
C ARG A 140 -6.01 -14.66 0.57
N LEU A 141 -6.09 -13.37 0.28
CA LEU A 141 -5.96 -12.32 1.28
C LEU A 141 -7.12 -12.45 2.27
N ALA A 142 -6.85 -12.44 3.58
CA ALA A 142 -7.92 -12.42 4.57
C ALA A 142 -8.69 -11.09 4.48
N ALA A 143 -10.01 -11.13 4.74
CA ALA A 143 -10.80 -9.90 4.88
C ALA A 143 -10.58 -9.27 6.25
N GLY A 144 -10.78 -7.95 6.39
CA GLY A 144 -10.86 -7.31 7.71
C GLY A 144 -9.53 -7.11 8.45
N GLY A 145 -8.39 -7.24 7.76
CA GLY A 145 -7.09 -6.93 8.32
C GLY A 145 -6.81 -5.42 8.38
N SER A 146 -5.73 -5.06 9.09
CA SER A 146 -5.22 -3.69 9.15
C SER A 146 -4.15 -3.46 8.09
N LEU A 147 -4.06 -2.23 7.58
CA LEU A 147 -3.10 -1.81 6.57
C LEU A 147 -2.35 -0.57 7.06
N THR A 148 -1.01 -0.61 7.01
CA THR A 148 -0.15 0.53 7.32
C THR A 148 0.77 0.87 6.15
N LEU A 149 1.04 2.16 5.97
CA LEU A 149 2.05 2.69 5.05
C LEU A 149 3.24 3.23 5.83
N GLY A 150 4.46 2.87 5.42
CA GLY A 150 5.70 3.35 6.00
C GLY A 150 6.25 2.52 7.16
N VAL A 151 5.47 1.59 7.71
CA VAL A 151 5.86 0.74 8.83
C VAL A 151 5.29 -0.65 8.69
N ALA A 152 5.98 -1.62 9.29
CA ALA A 152 5.40 -2.91 9.64
C ALA A 152 4.61 -2.77 10.95
N HIS A 153 3.63 -3.65 11.16
CA HIS A 153 2.84 -3.66 12.39
C HIS A 153 2.49 -5.10 12.79
N TYR A 154 2.14 -5.25 14.07
CA TYR A 154 1.66 -6.47 14.70
C TYR A 154 0.57 -6.13 15.72
N PHE A 155 -0.01 -7.14 16.35
CA PHE A 155 -1.07 -6.97 17.35
C PHE A 155 -0.60 -7.40 18.74
N VAL A 156 -0.85 -6.55 19.74
CA VAL A 156 -0.69 -6.86 21.17
C VAL A 156 -2.04 -6.64 21.82
N GLU A 157 -2.62 -7.69 22.41
CA GLU A 157 -3.95 -7.61 23.05
C GLU A 157 -5.02 -7.00 22.12
N GLY A 158 -4.98 -7.37 20.83
CA GLY A 158 -5.92 -6.87 19.81
C GLY A 158 -5.67 -5.43 19.35
N LYS A 159 -4.63 -4.75 19.85
CA LYS A 159 -4.26 -3.38 19.46
C LYS A 159 -3.12 -3.39 18.46
N LEU A 160 -3.28 -2.63 17.38
CA LEU A 160 -2.23 -2.41 16.38
C LEU A 160 -1.04 -1.72 17.05
N THR A 161 0.12 -2.34 16.94
CA THR A 161 1.40 -1.83 17.41
C THR A 161 2.38 -1.80 16.25
N VAL A 162 3.05 -0.67 16.05
CA VAL A 162 4.02 -0.51 14.95
C VAL A 162 5.38 -1.05 15.33
N GLU A 163 6.05 -1.68 14.37
CA GLU A 163 7.45 -2.08 14.51
C GLU A 163 8.38 -0.88 14.33
N SER A 164 9.48 -0.86 15.07
CA SER A 164 10.53 0.15 14.95
C SER A 164 11.75 -0.39 14.20
N GLY A 165 12.44 0.48 13.46
CA GLY A 165 13.75 0.17 12.85
C GLY A 165 13.67 -0.22 11.37
N THR A 166 12.45 -0.42 10.85
CA THR A 166 12.17 -0.64 9.42
C THR A 166 11.29 0.47 8.85
N ASN A 167 11.11 1.58 9.56
CA ASN A 167 10.26 2.68 9.09
C ASN A 167 10.83 3.27 7.78
N LEU A 168 9.95 3.45 6.80
CA LEU A 168 10.29 4.21 5.59
C LEU A 168 10.58 5.66 5.99
N GLN A 169 11.68 6.18 5.47
CA GLN A 169 12.00 7.59 5.48
C GLN A 169 11.93 8.04 4.03
N GLY A 170 10.86 8.73 3.67
CA GLY A 170 10.48 8.88 2.28
C GLY A 170 9.04 9.33 2.11
N ASP A 171 8.58 9.25 0.87
CA ASP A 171 7.25 9.70 0.48
C ASP A 171 6.50 8.55 -0.20
N ILE A 172 5.19 8.46 0.05
CA ILE A 172 4.27 7.50 -0.60
C ILE A 172 3.11 8.25 -1.22
N THR A 173 2.70 7.85 -2.44
CA THR A 173 1.47 8.32 -3.07
C THR A 173 0.80 7.21 -3.89
N LEU A 174 -0.47 7.43 -4.27
CA LEU A 174 -1.23 6.56 -5.17
C LEU A 174 -1.28 5.08 -4.74
N PHE A 175 -1.38 4.81 -3.44
CA PHE A 175 -1.64 3.45 -2.93
C PHE A 175 -3.05 3.03 -3.31
N ARG A 176 -3.17 2.01 -4.17
CA ARG A 176 -4.44 1.56 -4.76
C ARG A 176 -4.50 0.05 -4.82
N VAL A 177 -5.69 -0.50 -4.62
CA VAL A 177 -5.96 -1.95 -4.65
C VAL A 177 -7.09 -2.25 -5.61
N TRP A 178 -6.88 -3.26 -6.46
CA TRP A 178 -7.88 -3.86 -7.32
C TRP A 178 -8.16 -5.31 -6.90
N GLY A 179 -9.41 -5.74 -7.03
CA GLY A 179 -9.84 -7.12 -6.78
C GLY A 179 -9.62 -8.06 -7.97
N GLU A 180 -8.76 -7.66 -8.89
CA GLU A 180 -8.45 -8.35 -10.13
C GLU A 180 -6.99 -8.15 -10.53
N ILE A 181 -6.49 -9.04 -11.39
CA ILE A 181 -5.21 -8.84 -12.06
C ILE A 181 -5.37 -7.77 -13.13
N ARG A 182 -4.64 -6.67 -12.98
CA ARG A 182 -4.57 -5.60 -13.99
C ARG A 182 -3.59 -5.99 -15.09
N SER A 183 -3.77 -5.52 -16.31
CA SER A 183 -2.76 -5.77 -17.36
C SER A 183 -1.44 -5.05 -17.02
N PRO A 184 -0.27 -5.61 -17.35
CA PRO A 184 1.02 -4.95 -17.11
C PRO A 184 1.13 -3.57 -17.74
N GLU A 185 0.49 -3.35 -18.90
CA GLU A 185 0.44 -2.07 -19.59
C GLU A 185 -0.35 -1.04 -18.77
N LEU A 186 -1.51 -1.42 -18.23
CA LEU A 186 -2.32 -0.53 -17.39
C LEU A 186 -1.65 -0.22 -16.03
N GLN A 187 -0.87 -1.17 -15.50
CA GLN A 187 -0.12 -0.99 -14.26
C GLN A 187 1.13 -0.10 -14.45
N SER A 188 1.78 -0.20 -15.60
CA SER A 188 2.99 0.57 -15.92
C SER A 188 2.69 1.97 -16.50
N SER A 189 1.51 2.18 -17.09
CA SER A 189 1.19 3.38 -17.89
C SER A 189 0.91 4.68 -17.12
N HIS A 190 1.28 4.80 -15.84
CA HIS A 190 1.00 6.01 -15.04
C HIS A 190 -0.47 6.49 -15.11
N THR A 191 -1.40 5.59 -15.43
CA THR A 191 -2.81 5.97 -15.61
C THR A 191 -3.37 6.44 -14.27
N CYS A 192 -4.01 7.61 -14.28
CA CYS A 192 -4.74 8.19 -13.15
C CYS A 192 -6.07 7.46 -12.93
N THR A 193 -5.97 6.14 -12.72
CA THR A 193 -7.08 5.26 -12.43
C THR A 193 -7.05 4.87 -10.96
N ASP A 194 -8.21 4.82 -10.33
CA ASP A 194 -8.35 4.41 -8.95
C ASP A 194 -8.62 2.90 -8.83
N GLY A 195 -8.29 2.35 -7.66
CA GLY A 195 -8.65 1.00 -7.28
C GLY A 195 -10.16 0.82 -7.10
N ASN A 196 -10.69 -0.35 -7.47
CA ASN A 196 -12.07 -0.70 -7.15
C ASN A 196 -12.23 -1.22 -5.71
N VAL A 197 -11.15 -1.70 -5.08
CA VAL A 197 -11.14 -2.16 -3.68
C VAL A 197 -10.68 -1.06 -2.73
N LEU A 198 -9.54 -0.41 -3.02
CA LEU A 198 -9.02 0.69 -2.23
C LEU A 198 -8.53 1.82 -3.12
N ARG A 199 -9.02 3.03 -2.86
CA ARG A 199 -8.70 4.26 -3.60
C ARG A 199 -7.71 5.12 -2.84
N TRP A 200 -6.98 5.96 -3.57
CA TRP A 200 -6.13 6.97 -2.95
C TRP A 200 -6.96 8.19 -2.54
N HIS A 201 -7.64 8.07 -1.40
CA HIS A 201 -8.69 9.02 -0.98
C HIS A 201 -8.68 9.24 0.54
N GLU A 202 -8.93 10.48 0.98
CA GLU A 202 -8.87 10.90 2.40
C GLU A 202 -9.76 10.10 3.34
N ARG A 203 -10.88 9.55 2.85
CA ARG A 203 -11.81 8.79 3.68
C ARG A 203 -11.18 7.49 4.17
N ALA A 204 -10.34 6.86 3.35
CA ALA A 204 -9.72 5.59 3.67
C ALA A 204 -8.58 5.69 4.69
N TRP A 205 -7.85 6.80 4.73
CA TRP A 205 -6.62 6.92 5.51
C TRP A 205 -6.82 7.77 6.77
N ASP A 206 -6.20 7.37 7.89
CA ASP A 206 -6.08 8.21 9.07
C ASP A 206 -4.98 9.26 8.87
N THR A 207 -5.40 10.48 8.56
CA THR A 207 -4.53 11.62 8.24
C THR A 207 -4.58 12.71 9.31
N TYR A 208 -5.24 12.48 10.46
CA TYR A 208 -5.51 13.55 11.44
C TYR A 208 -4.22 14.15 12.02
N THR A 209 -3.30 13.30 12.49
CA THR A 209 -1.99 13.72 13.00
C THR A 209 -0.92 13.74 11.92
N CYS A 210 -1.25 13.27 10.72
CA CYS A 210 -0.35 13.24 9.57
C CYS A 210 -1.09 13.63 8.29
N PRO A 211 -1.28 14.94 8.05
CA PRO A 211 -1.96 15.42 6.86
C PRO A 211 -1.22 15.05 5.57
N ALA A 212 -1.97 14.87 4.50
CA ALA A 212 -1.41 14.76 3.16
C ALA A 212 -0.75 16.08 2.75
N VAL A 213 0.34 15.98 1.98
CA VAL A 213 1.06 17.14 1.46
C VAL A 213 0.85 17.20 -0.05
N THR A 214 0.38 18.35 -0.55
CA THR A 214 0.24 18.62 -1.98
C THR A 214 1.61 18.70 -2.64
N ASP A 215 1.75 18.08 -3.81
CA ASP A 215 2.94 18.12 -4.63
C ASP A 215 2.52 18.06 -6.12
N ASP A 216 2.58 19.23 -6.75
CA ASP A 216 2.20 19.45 -8.15
C ASP A 216 3.08 18.72 -9.16
N THR A 217 4.23 18.18 -8.73
CA THR A 217 5.13 17.40 -9.57
C THR A 217 4.75 15.93 -9.64
N LEU A 218 3.84 15.49 -8.77
CA LEU A 218 3.35 14.12 -8.78
C LEU A 218 2.49 13.86 -10.00
N VAL A 219 2.59 12.63 -10.49
CA VAL A 219 1.64 12.08 -11.45
C VAL A 219 0.22 12.24 -10.90
N CYS A 220 -0.71 12.68 -11.75
CA CYS A 220 -2.10 12.98 -11.41
C CYS A 220 -2.34 14.23 -10.53
N GLY A 221 -1.33 15.09 -10.29
CA GLY A 221 -1.47 16.27 -9.43
C GLY A 221 -2.01 17.54 -10.08
N LYS A 222 -2.10 17.60 -11.42
CA LYS A 222 -2.74 18.69 -12.16
C LYS A 222 -3.66 18.12 -13.23
N GLY A 223 -4.83 18.71 -13.36
CA GLY A 223 -5.91 18.23 -14.21
C GLY A 223 -5.47 17.84 -15.61
N THR A 224 -5.59 16.56 -15.90
CA THR A 224 -6.02 16.07 -17.21
C THR A 224 -7.32 15.31 -16.99
N HIS A 225 -8.33 16.03 -16.51
CA HIS A 225 -9.70 15.74 -16.91
C HIS A 225 -9.86 16.40 -18.28
N THR A 226 -9.65 15.63 -19.35
CA THR A 226 -10.37 15.87 -20.61
C THR A 226 -11.76 15.28 -20.47
#